data_AF-A0A849PVN4-F1
#
_entry.id   AF-A0A849PVN4-F1
#
_cell.length_a   1.000
_cell.length_b   1.000
_cell.length_c   1.000
_cell.angle_alpha   90.00
_cell.angle_beta   90.00
_cell.angle_gamma   90.00
#
_symmetry.space_group_name_H-M   'P 1'
#
loop_
_entity.id
_entity.type
_entity.pdbx_description
1 polymer ?
#
loop_
_entity_poly.entity_id
_entity_poly.type
_entity_poly.pdbx_seq_one_letter_code
_entity_poly.pdbx_strand_id
1 'polypeptide(L)'
;MPNGKYAAHRLQQVRKDARWKDTNYSRRTLGLDIKSDPLSGAPQGRGIVLEKVGVEAKQPNSAIRKCVRIQLIKNGRQATAFCPGDGAINFIDEHDEVTVERIGGRMGGAMGDIPGVRFKVIAVNNVSLREMVIGRKEKPRR
;
A
#
# COMPACT_ATOMS: atom_id res chain seq x y z
N MET A 1 26.77 17.42 -27.38
CA MET A 1 25.47 17.46 -28.10
C MET A 1 25.74 17.68 -29.58
N PRO A 2 24.96 17.09 -30.50
CA PRO A 2 25.04 17.42 -31.92
C PRO A 2 24.52 18.85 -32.16
N ASN A 3 25.36 19.75 -32.69
CA ASN A 3 25.01 21.17 -32.87
C ASN A 3 24.89 21.61 -34.35
N GLY A 4 24.89 20.67 -35.29
CA GLY A 4 24.80 20.98 -36.72
C GLY A 4 23.39 21.34 -37.19
N LYS A 5 23.28 22.21 -38.21
CA LYS A 5 22.00 22.67 -38.81
C LYS A 5 21.07 21.53 -39.25
N TYR A 6 21.63 20.39 -39.66
CA TYR A 6 20.89 19.19 -40.10
C TYR A 6 20.99 17.99 -39.13
N ALA A 7 21.35 18.23 -37.86
CA ALA A 7 21.60 17.16 -36.87
C ALA A 7 20.34 16.72 -36.08
N ALA A 8 19.14 17.09 -36.52
CA ALA A 8 17.88 16.88 -35.79
C ALA A 8 17.63 15.40 -35.43
N HIS A 9 17.83 14.47 -36.38
CA HIS A 9 17.64 13.04 -36.13
C HIS A 9 18.57 12.51 -35.03
N ARG A 10 19.84 12.92 -35.05
CA ARG A 10 20.83 12.52 -34.03
C ARG A 10 20.49 13.11 -32.66
N LEU A 11 20.00 14.36 -32.61
CA LEU A 11 19.51 14.98 -31.37
C LEU A 11 18.33 14.22 -30.76
N GLN A 12 17.38 13.77 -31.59
CA GLN A 12 16.25 12.96 -31.14
C GLN A 12 16.68 11.62 -30.55
N GLN A 13 17.60 10.90 -31.20
CA GLN A 13 18.12 9.63 -30.68
C GLN A 13 18.84 9.81 -29.34
N VAL A 14 19.76 10.78 -29.25
CA VAL A 14 20.47 11.10 -28.00
C VAL A 14 19.48 11.43 -26.87
N ARG A 15 18.41 12.20 -27.17
CA ARG A 15 17.38 12.52 -26.19
C ARG A 15 16.57 11.29 -25.77
N LYS A 16 16.24 10.39 -26.70
CA LYS A 16 15.56 9.11 -26.40
C LYS A 16 16.40 8.26 -25.47
N ASP A 17 17.69 8.09 -25.75
CA ASP A 17 18.60 7.29 -24.93
C ASP A 17 18.81 7.90 -23.55
N ALA A 18 18.98 9.22 -23.47
CA ALA A 18 19.08 9.94 -22.20
C ALA A 18 17.79 9.82 -21.37
N ARG A 19 16.61 9.78 -22.03
CA ARG A 19 15.32 9.66 -21.34
C ARG A 19 15.17 8.32 -20.61
N TRP A 20 15.76 7.25 -21.12
CA TRP A 20 15.76 5.95 -20.44
C TRP A 20 16.56 5.93 -19.13
N LYS A 21 17.50 6.86 -18.95
CA LYS A 21 18.26 7.01 -17.69
C LYS A 21 17.42 7.64 -16.58
N ASP A 22 16.29 8.28 -16.91
CA ASP A 22 15.33 8.74 -15.91
C ASP A 22 14.55 7.54 -15.34
N THR A 23 14.67 7.36 -14.02
CA THR A 23 14.03 6.26 -13.29
C THR A 23 12.51 6.35 -13.33
N ASN A 24 11.93 7.55 -13.32
CA ASN A 24 10.48 7.70 -13.40
C ASN A 24 9.97 7.32 -14.79
N TYR A 25 10.71 7.72 -15.83
CA TYR A 25 10.37 7.38 -17.20
C TYR A 25 10.45 5.87 -17.44
N SER A 26 11.54 5.22 -17.05
CA SER A 26 11.73 3.78 -17.22
C SER A 26 10.69 2.97 -16.43
N ARG A 27 10.47 3.29 -15.15
CA ARG A 27 9.46 2.61 -14.30
C ARG A 27 8.05 2.70 -14.87
N ARG A 28 7.65 3.89 -15.35
CA ARG A 28 6.34 4.12 -15.96
C ARG A 28 6.19 3.37 -17.28
N THR A 29 7.17 3.48 -18.17
CA THR A 29 7.10 2.91 -19.52
C THR A 29 7.09 1.37 -19.48
N LEU A 30 7.83 0.78 -18.54
CA LEU A 30 7.87 -0.66 -18.33
C LEU A 30 6.73 -1.18 -17.43
N GLY A 31 5.90 -0.32 -16.84
CA GLY A 31 4.81 -0.71 -15.95
C GLY A 31 5.25 -1.48 -14.71
N LEU A 32 6.49 -1.28 -14.24
CA LEU A 32 7.10 -2.07 -13.16
C LEU A 32 6.31 -1.97 -11.84
N ASP A 33 5.74 -0.80 -11.59
CA ASP A 33 5.01 -0.50 -10.37
C ASP A 33 3.71 -1.30 -10.30
N ILE A 34 2.98 -1.40 -11.42
CA ILE A 34 1.74 -2.18 -11.50
C ILE A 34 2.03 -3.68 -11.36
N LYS A 35 3.13 -4.16 -11.97
CA LYS A 35 3.52 -5.57 -11.91
C LYS A 35 3.93 -6.02 -10.51
N SER A 36 4.68 -5.18 -9.80
CA SER A 36 5.19 -5.51 -8.47
C SER A 36 4.15 -5.32 -7.36
N ASP A 37 3.23 -4.37 -7.54
CA ASP A 37 2.25 -3.98 -6.52
C ASP A 37 1.25 -5.10 -6.16
N PRO A 38 1.03 -5.37 -4.86
CA PRO A 38 0.04 -6.34 -4.41
C PRO A 38 -1.40 -6.01 -4.85
N LEU A 39 -1.76 -4.72 -4.98
CA LEU A 39 -3.09 -4.30 -5.45
C LEU A 39 -3.19 -4.20 -6.98
N SER A 40 -2.11 -4.50 -7.71
CA SER A 40 -2.00 -4.34 -9.16
C SER A 40 -2.45 -2.95 -9.65
N GLY A 41 -2.06 -1.90 -8.93
CA GLY A 41 -2.39 -0.51 -9.28
C GLY A 41 -3.76 -0.03 -8.79
N ALA A 42 -4.58 -0.87 -8.16
CA ALA A 42 -5.86 -0.44 -7.61
C ALA A 42 -5.69 0.46 -6.36
N PRO A 43 -6.59 1.43 -6.13
CA PRO A 43 -6.54 2.29 -4.95
C PRO A 43 -6.90 1.54 -3.65
N GLN A 44 -7.78 0.55 -3.76
CA GLN A 44 -8.28 -0.27 -2.65
C GLN A 44 -8.25 -1.75 -3.03
N GLY A 45 -8.21 -2.61 -2.01
CA GLY A 45 -8.31 -4.06 -2.16
C GLY A 45 -9.15 -4.69 -1.06
N ARG A 46 -9.72 -5.85 -1.36
CA ARG A 46 -10.39 -6.71 -0.37
C ARG A 46 -9.49 -7.88 -0.03
N GLY A 47 -9.44 -8.22 1.24
CA GLY A 47 -8.64 -9.33 1.75
C GLY A 47 -9.33 -10.05 2.91
N ILE A 48 -8.87 -11.27 3.15
CA ILE A 48 -9.28 -12.08 4.29
C ILE A 48 -8.17 -12.02 5.33
N VAL A 49 -8.51 -11.81 6.60
CA VAL A 49 -7.54 -11.78 7.70
C VAL A 49 -7.02 -13.18 7.97
N LEU A 50 -5.70 -13.32 8.04
CA LEU A 50 -5.02 -14.57 8.41
C LEU A 50 -4.67 -14.59 9.89
N GLU A 51 -3.96 -13.57 10.36
CA GLU A 51 -3.49 -13.49 11.75
C GLU A 51 -3.32 -12.03 12.21
N LYS A 52 -3.42 -11.82 13.52
CA LYS A 52 -3.12 -10.55 14.19
C LYS A 52 -1.62 -10.44 14.45
N VAL A 53 -0.98 -9.36 14.01
CA VAL A 53 0.48 -9.18 14.11
C VAL A 53 0.81 -7.87 14.84
N GLY A 54 1.74 -7.93 15.80
CA GLY A 54 2.36 -6.75 16.40
C GLY A 54 3.65 -6.40 15.67
N VAL A 55 3.76 -5.19 15.15
CA VAL A 55 5.00 -4.67 14.54
C VAL A 55 5.64 -3.67 15.50
N GLU A 56 6.90 -3.88 15.87
CA GLU A 56 7.63 -2.93 16.70
C GLU A 56 7.88 -1.62 15.93
N ALA A 57 7.68 -0.49 16.62
CA ALA A 57 7.99 0.81 16.07
C ALA A 57 9.50 0.96 15.85
N LYS A 58 9.88 1.73 14.84
CA LYS A 58 11.28 2.11 14.64
C LYS A 58 11.76 2.96 15.83
N GLN A 59 13.01 2.74 16.22
CA GLN A 59 13.75 3.65 17.10
C GLN A 59 13.67 5.09 16.52
N PRO A 60 13.45 6.14 17.33
CA PRO A 60 13.58 6.23 18.80
C PRO A 60 12.30 5.91 19.60
N ASN A 61 11.22 5.49 18.94
CA ASN A 61 9.94 5.27 19.60
C ASN A 61 9.84 3.86 20.22
N SER A 62 9.08 3.75 21.30
CA SER A 62 8.77 2.50 21.99
C SER A 62 7.26 2.25 21.90
N ALA A 63 6.83 1.40 20.95
CA ALA A 63 5.44 0.99 20.80
C ALA A 63 5.31 -0.27 19.95
N ILE A 64 4.25 -1.05 20.19
CA ILE A 64 3.84 -2.14 19.32
C ILE A 64 2.64 -1.67 18.48
N ARG A 65 2.87 -1.51 17.18
CA ARG A 65 1.84 -1.12 16.20
C ARG A 65 1.01 -2.35 15.84
N LYS A 66 -0.27 -2.30 16.19
CA LYS A 66 -1.24 -3.38 15.93
C LYS A 66 -1.58 -3.43 14.43
N CYS A 67 -1.25 -4.56 13.81
CA CYS A 67 -1.44 -4.83 12.40
C CYS A 67 -2.16 -6.17 12.22
N VAL A 68 -2.59 -6.44 10.99
CA VAL A 68 -3.15 -7.72 10.57
C VAL A 68 -2.47 -8.18 9.29
N ARG A 69 -2.19 -9.47 9.19
CA ARG A 69 -1.82 -10.10 7.92
C ARG A 69 -3.08 -10.46 7.17
N ILE A 70 -3.13 -10.04 5.92
CA ILE A 70 -4.26 -10.24 5.05
C ILE A 70 -3.82 -11.04 3.82
N GLN A 71 -4.72 -11.85 3.30
CA GLN A 71 -4.60 -12.45 1.99
C GLN A 71 -5.57 -11.74 1.04
N LEU A 72 -5.05 -11.12 -0.02
CA LEU A 72 -5.87 -10.43 -1.00
C LEU A 72 -6.70 -11.43 -1.81
N ILE A 73 -8.01 -11.20 -1.91
CA ILE A 73 -8.93 -12.12 -2.61
C ILE A 73 -8.62 -12.16 -4.10
N LYS A 74 -8.22 -11.02 -4.69
CA LYS A 74 -8.00 -10.87 -6.14
C LYS A 74 -6.86 -11.74 -6.68
N ASN A 75 -5.78 -11.91 -5.91
CA ASN A 75 -4.54 -12.54 -6.41
C ASN A 75 -3.89 -13.49 -5.40
N GLY A 76 -4.51 -13.73 -4.24
CA GLY A 76 -4.00 -14.61 -3.19
C GLY A 76 -2.71 -14.12 -2.52
N ARG A 77 -2.20 -12.93 -2.85
CA ARG A 77 -0.95 -12.41 -2.27
C ARG A 77 -1.20 -11.97 -0.84
N GLN A 78 -0.21 -12.21 0.01
CA GLN A 78 -0.26 -11.77 1.39
C GLN A 78 0.31 -10.36 1.54
N ALA A 79 -0.30 -9.57 2.40
CA ALA A 79 0.16 -8.24 2.76
C ALA A 79 -0.10 -7.96 4.25
N THR A 80 0.64 -7.03 4.82
CA THR A 80 0.40 -6.55 6.19
C THR A 80 -0.30 -5.20 6.13
N ALA A 81 -1.38 -5.07 6.88
CA ALA A 81 -2.17 -3.84 6.99
C ALA A 81 -2.20 -3.35 8.44
N PHE A 82 -2.01 -2.04 8.62
CA PHE A 82 -2.13 -1.38 9.91
C PHE A 82 -3.60 -1.17 10.29
N CYS A 83 -3.93 -1.31 11.57
CA CYS A 83 -5.27 -1.06 12.09
C CYS A 83 -5.31 0.34 12.76
N PRO A 84 -5.86 1.37 12.08
CA PRO A 84 -5.92 2.71 12.66
C PRO A 84 -7.04 2.84 13.70
N GLY A 85 -6.75 3.56 14.78
CA GLY A 85 -7.67 3.79 15.90
C GLY A 85 -7.28 2.99 17.14
N ASP A 86 -7.58 3.54 18.31
CA ASP A 86 -7.34 2.84 19.57
C ASP A 86 -8.33 1.68 19.73
N GLY A 87 -7.86 0.53 20.22
CA GLY A 87 -8.66 -0.69 20.32
C GLY A 87 -9.18 -1.27 18.99
N ALA A 88 -8.81 -0.71 17.83
CA ALA A 88 -9.35 -1.10 16.52
C ALA A 88 -9.14 -2.59 16.20
N ILE A 89 -8.07 -3.19 16.72
CA ILE A 89 -7.75 -4.61 16.56
C ILE A 89 -8.78 -5.56 17.23
N ASN A 90 -9.56 -5.06 18.19
CA ASN A 90 -10.58 -5.87 18.87
C ASN A 90 -11.80 -6.12 17.98
N PHE A 91 -12.03 -5.29 16.97
CA PHE A 91 -13.15 -5.45 16.03
C PHE A 91 -12.85 -6.40 14.86
N ILE A 92 -11.57 -6.73 14.66
CA ILE A 92 -11.12 -7.56 13.55
C ILE A 92 -10.84 -8.94 14.10
N ASP A 93 -11.43 -9.97 13.52
CA ASP A 93 -11.16 -11.37 13.86
C ASP A 93 -10.48 -12.09 12.70
N GLU A 94 -9.96 -13.28 12.98
CA GLU A 94 -9.42 -14.15 11.93
C GLU A 94 -10.54 -14.54 10.96
N HIS A 95 -10.21 -14.66 9.68
CA HIS A 95 -11.15 -14.95 8.59
C HIS A 95 -12.18 -13.86 8.27
N ASP A 96 -12.15 -12.70 8.94
CA ASP A 96 -12.97 -11.55 8.54
C ASP A 96 -12.58 -11.02 7.16
N GLU A 97 -13.57 -10.47 6.45
CA GLU A 97 -13.33 -9.72 5.23
C GLU A 97 -12.97 -8.26 5.58
N VAL A 98 -11.82 -7.80 5.10
CA VAL A 98 -11.34 -6.44 5.31
C VAL A 98 -11.10 -5.71 3.99
N THR A 99 -11.43 -4.42 3.99
CA THR A 99 -11.06 -3.51 2.91
C THR A 99 -9.82 -2.72 3.32
N VAL A 100 -8.81 -2.75 2.46
CA VAL A 100 -7.53 -2.08 2.67
C VAL A 100 -7.27 -1.00 1.63
N GLU A 101 -6.59 0.05 2.05
CA GLU A 101 -6.01 1.07 1.18
C GLU A 101 -4.53 1.29 1.51
N ARG A 102 -3.86 2.08 0.66
CA ARG A 102 -2.49 2.53 0.96
C ARG A 102 -2.50 3.47 2.17
N ILE A 103 -1.48 3.34 3.00
CA ILE A 103 -1.32 4.18 4.19
C ILE A 103 -0.99 5.65 3.85
N GLY A 104 -0.44 5.92 2.66
CA GLY A 104 -0.07 7.27 2.20
C GLY A 104 1.39 7.65 2.44
N GLY A 105 2.29 6.68 2.62
CA GLY A 105 3.72 6.94 2.79
C GLY A 105 4.43 7.46 1.53
N ARG A 106 5.66 7.99 1.69
CA ARG A 106 6.48 8.52 0.60
C ARG A 106 6.64 7.49 -0.51
N MET A 107 6.33 7.89 -1.76
CA MET A 107 6.38 7.03 -2.96
C MET A 107 5.61 5.70 -2.81
N GLY A 108 4.51 5.69 -2.03
CA GLY A 108 3.72 4.48 -1.78
C GLY A 108 4.42 3.45 -0.88
N GLY A 109 5.42 3.90 -0.12
CA GLY A 109 6.11 3.12 0.90
C GLY A 109 5.38 3.12 2.25
N ALA A 110 6.11 2.71 3.28
CA ALA A 110 5.62 2.74 4.64
C ALA A 110 5.53 4.17 5.19
N MET A 111 4.70 4.39 6.22
CA MET A 111 4.47 5.68 6.82
C MET A 111 5.02 5.72 8.25
N GLY A 112 5.71 6.82 8.59
CA GLY A 112 6.16 7.11 9.95
C GLY A 112 7.09 6.02 10.52
N ASP A 113 6.78 5.60 11.74
CA ASP A 113 7.56 4.66 12.53
C ASP A 113 7.18 3.19 12.31
N ILE A 114 6.27 2.88 11.38
CA ILE A 114 5.82 1.51 11.11
C ILE A 114 6.68 0.91 9.98
N PRO A 115 7.67 0.04 10.27
CA PRO A 115 8.51 -0.54 9.23
C PRO A 115 7.72 -1.54 8.37
N GLY A 116 7.94 -1.51 7.05
CA GLY A 116 7.44 -2.53 6.12
C GLY A 116 5.93 -2.52 5.84
N VAL A 117 5.12 -1.79 6.62
CA VAL A 117 3.67 -1.74 6.45
C VAL A 117 3.26 -0.60 5.51
N ARG A 118 2.68 -0.97 4.37
CA ARG A 118 2.30 -0.04 3.28
C ARG A 118 0.79 0.19 3.17
N PHE A 119 0.00 -0.61 3.88
CA PHE A 119 -1.46 -0.62 3.82
C PHE A 119 -2.06 -0.36 5.19
N LYS A 120 -3.32 0.09 5.21
CA LYS A 120 -4.13 0.22 6.41
C LYS A 120 -5.54 -0.28 6.14
N VAL A 121 -6.22 -0.71 7.20
CA VAL A 121 -7.61 -1.17 7.17
C VAL A 121 -8.56 0.03 7.21
N ILE A 122 -9.57 0.05 6.33
CA ILE A 122 -10.62 1.08 6.30
C ILE A 122 -11.93 0.53 6.84
N ALA A 123 -12.26 -0.71 6.48
CA ALA A 123 -13.54 -1.34 6.78
C ALA A 123 -13.37 -2.83 7.04
N VAL A 124 -14.26 -3.37 7.87
CA VAL A 124 -14.37 -4.79 8.23
C VAL A 124 -15.81 -5.20 7.97
N ASN A 125 -16.05 -6.29 7.25
CA ASN A 125 -17.39 -6.79 6.90
C ASN A 125 -18.32 -5.68 6.35
N ASN A 126 -17.79 -4.85 5.44
CA ASN A 126 -18.47 -3.69 4.82
C ASN A 126 -18.86 -2.55 5.79
N VAL A 127 -18.41 -2.59 7.05
CA VAL A 127 -18.58 -1.50 8.02
C VAL A 127 -17.28 -0.76 8.21
N SER A 128 -17.33 0.58 8.20
CA SER A 128 -16.14 1.41 8.42
C SER A 128 -15.55 1.20 9.81
N LEU A 129 -14.24 0.93 9.86
CA LEU A 129 -13.48 0.74 11.10
C LEU A 129 -13.51 1.98 11.98
N ARG A 130 -13.48 3.17 11.36
CA ARG A 130 -13.56 4.45 12.08
C ARG A 130 -14.87 4.58 12.87
N GLU A 131 -15.99 4.21 12.26
CA GLU A 131 -17.31 4.30 12.91
C GLU A 131 -17.47 3.26 14.03
N MET A 132 -16.84 2.08 13.89
CA MET A 132 -16.79 1.06 14.95
C MET A 132 -15.95 1.53 16.13
N VAL A 133 -14.79 2.15 15.88
CA VAL A 133 -13.92 2.70 16.93
C VAL A 133 -14.60 3.84 17.70
N ILE A 134 -15.37 4.69 17.00
CA ILE A 134 -16.14 5.76 17.66
C ILE A 134 -17.37 5.18 18.41
N GLY A 135 -17.81 3.97 18.08
CA GLY A 135 -19.00 3.33 18.67
C GLY A 135 -20.33 3.75 18.03
N ARG A 136 -20.31 4.35 16.84
CA ARG A 136 -21.53 4.75 16.11
C ARG A 136 -22.16 3.61 15.32
N LYS A 137 -21.37 2.61 14.96
CA LYS A 137 -21.81 1.42 14.24
C LYS A 137 -21.26 0.19 14.92
N GLU A 138 -22.07 -0.85 14.97
CA GLU A 138 -21.67 -2.15 15.49
C GLU A 138 -21.23 -3.07 14.35
N LYS A 139 -20.37 -4.04 14.69
CA LYS A 139 -19.99 -5.10 13.77
C LYS A 139 -21.21 -5.99 13.49
N PRO A 140 -21.57 -6.23 12.22
CA PRO A 140 -22.68 -7.12 11.90
C PRO A 140 -22.32 -8.53 12.39
N ARG A 141 -23.17 -9.10 13.25
CA ARG A 141 -23.05 -10.49 13.68
C ARG A 141 -23.50 -11.38 12.53
N ARG A 142 -22.66 -12.34 12.15
CA ARG A 142 -23.06 -13.47 11.29
C ARG A 142 -23.61 -14.60 12.13
#